data_AF-A0A6J1DE58-F1
#
_entry.id   AF-A0A6J1DE58-F1
#
_cell.length_a   1.000
_cell.length_b   1.000
_cell.length_c   1.000
_cell.angle_alpha   90.00
_cell.angle_beta   90.00
_cell.angle_gamma   90.00
#
_symmetry.space_group_name_H-M   'P 1'
#
loop_
_entity.id
_entity.type
_entity.pdbx_description
1 polymer ?
#
loop_
_entity_poly.entity_id
_entity_poly.type
_entity_poly.pdbx_seq_one_letter_code
_entity_poly.pdbx_strand_id
1 'polypeptide(L)'
;MHNPNNSEAFSIYVIRPDGSGLRRIHVAGLEGSAEVDRERINHVCFSRDGEWLLFTSNLGGVTVEPVSLPNQFQPYGDLFVVRLDGTGLRRLTWSGYENGTPTWHYGSELALSAMSLKDEVAGEKLTGEFDEPLWIKFN
;
A
#
# COMPACT_ATOMS: atom_id res chain seq x y z
N MET A 1 15.59 -10.76 15.62
CA MET A 1 15.14 -11.82 14.69
C MET A 1 13.61 -11.90 14.77
N HIS A 2 12.90 -11.93 13.63
CA HIS A 2 11.42 -11.94 13.59
C HIS A 2 10.84 -13.13 14.34
N ASN A 3 9.75 -12.91 15.07
CA ASN A 3 9.00 -13.97 15.73
C ASN A 3 8.03 -14.64 14.73
N PRO A 4 8.31 -15.86 14.24
CA PRO A 4 7.48 -16.53 13.24
C PRO A 4 6.08 -16.92 13.77
N ASN A 5 5.87 -16.88 15.09
CA ASN A 5 4.57 -17.16 15.71
C ASN A 5 3.68 -15.91 15.81
N ASN A 6 4.18 -14.74 15.43
CA ASN A 6 3.39 -13.51 15.43
C ASN A 6 2.68 -13.34 14.08
N SER A 7 1.46 -13.85 13.98
CA SER A 7 0.62 -13.71 12.78
C SER A 7 0.18 -12.28 12.48
N GLU A 8 0.32 -11.37 13.46
CA GLU A 8 -0.10 -9.97 13.34
C GLU A 8 0.99 -9.07 12.73
N ALA A 9 2.19 -9.61 12.51
CA ALA A 9 3.33 -8.90 11.96
C ALA A 9 3.92 -9.62 10.75
N PHE A 10 4.14 -8.88 9.69
CA PHE A 10 4.70 -9.40 8.44
C PHE A 10 5.53 -8.31 7.78
N SER A 11 6.65 -8.73 7.20
CA SER A 11 7.75 -7.84 6.79
C SER A 11 8.36 -8.25 5.47
N ILE A 12 9.29 -7.43 4.98
CA ILE A 12 10.00 -7.69 3.73
C ILE A 12 11.23 -8.55 4.00
N TYR A 13 11.33 -9.65 3.25
CA TYR A 13 12.52 -10.49 3.19
C TYR A 13 13.01 -10.57 1.75
N VAL A 14 14.32 -10.59 1.60
CA VAL A 14 14.97 -10.84 0.32
C VAL A 14 15.90 -12.04 0.44
N ILE A 15 15.91 -12.86 -0.60
CA ILE A 15 16.74 -14.05 -0.71
C ILE A 15 17.26 -14.14 -2.14
N ARG A 16 18.45 -14.70 -2.33
CA ARG A 16 18.97 -14.93 -3.68
C ARG A 16 18.21 -16.07 -4.37
N PRO A 17 18.17 -16.11 -5.71
CA PRO A 17 17.51 -17.19 -6.45
C PRO A 17 18.08 -18.59 -6.15
N ASP A 18 19.33 -18.67 -5.72
CA ASP A 18 19.99 -19.92 -5.31
C ASP A 18 19.62 -20.37 -3.87
N GLY A 19 18.74 -19.63 -3.19
CA GLY A 19 18.31 -19.89 -1.82
C GLY A 19 19.26 -19.36 -0.74
N SER A 20 20.36 -18.70 -1.11
CA SER A 20 21.31 -18.13 -0.15
C SER A 20 20.96 -16.70 0.25
N GLY A 21 21.58 -16.22 1.34
CA GLY A 21 21.55 -14.80 1.68
C GLY A 21 20.18 -14.25 2.09
N LEU A 22 19.31 -15.09 2.66
CA LEU A 22 18.06 -14.65 3.27
C LEU A 22 18.34 -13.55 4.30
N ARG A 23 17.73 -12.38 4.12
CA ARG A 23 17.78 -11.29 5.09
C ARG A 23 16.47 -10.52 5.12
N ARG A 24 16.17 -9.93 6.27
CA ARG A 24 15.05 -9.00 6.45
C ARG A 24 15.48 -7.60 6.03
N ILE A 25 14.57 -6.85 5.41
CA ILE A 25 14.73 -5.40 5.22
C ILE A 25 14.00 -4.72 6.37
N HIS A 26 14.74 -4.04 7.23
CA HIS A 26 14.19 -3.32 8.38
C HIS A 26 13.76 -1.92 7.96
N VAL A 27 12.49 -1.58 8.14
CA VAL A 27 11.94 -0.28 7.73
C VAL A 27 11.40 0.54 8.89
N ALA A 28 10.84 -0.10 9.92
CA ALA A 28 10.25 0.60 11.07
C ALA A 28 11.28 1.09 12.10
N GLY A 29 12.42 0.41 12.19
CA GLY A 29 13.41 0.64 13.22
C GLY A 29 14.65 -0.23 13.05
N LEU A 30 15.57 -0.15 13.99
CA LEU A 30 16.80 -0.94 13.97
C LEU A 30 16.52 -2.43 14.22
N GLU A 31 17.40 -3.28 13.71
CA GLU A 31 17.32 -4.71 13.99
C GLU A 31 17.31 -4.98 15.51
N GLY A 32 16.33 -5.77 15.97
CA GLY A 32 16.19 -6.13 17.38
C GLY A 32 15.39 -5.13 18.23
N SER A 33 14.91 -4.04 17.63
CA SER A 33 14.04 -3.08 18.30
C SER A 33 12.57 -3.57 18.34
N ALA A 34 11.76 -3.02 19.24
CA ALA A 34 10.35 -3.40 19.34
C ALA A 34 9.51 -2.87 18.15
N GLU A 35 10.02 -1.86 17.44
CA GLU A 35 9.36 -1.22 16.30
C GLU A 35 9.28 -2.17 15.12
N VAL A 36 10.33 -2.95 14.85
CA VAL A 36 10.32 -3.90 13.73
C VAL A 36 9.26 -4.99 13.93
N ASP A 37 8.90 -5.35 15.16
CA ASP A 37 7.88 -6.38 15.41
C ASP A 37 6.44 -5.87 15.29
N ARG A 38 6.25 -4.59 14.95
CA ARG A 38 4.94 -3.98 14.69
C ARG A 38 4.66 -3.73 13.21
N GLU A 39 5.59 -4.09 12.33
CA GLU A 39 5.44 -3.96 10.89
C GLU A 39 4.30 -4.83 10.37
N ARG A 40 3.41 -4.19 9.61
CA ARG A 40 2.45 -4.85 8.71
C ARG A 40 2.75 -4.32 7.32
N ILE A 41 3.48 -5.10 6.52
CA ILE A 41 3.94 -4.72 5.18
C ILE A 41 3.40 -5.66 4.10
N ASN A 42 2.46 -5.18 3.29
CA ASN A 42 1.86 -5.95 2.20
C ASN A 42 2.30 -5.46 0.82
N HIS A 43 1.95 -6.26 -0.19
CA HIS A 43 2.00 -5.89 -1.61
C HIS A 43 3.35 -5.31 -2.07
N VAL A 44 4.45 -5.94 -1.66
CA VAL A 44 5.80 -5.48 -1.99
C VAL A 44 6.11 -5.70 -3.47
N CYS A 45 6.65 -4.69 -4.14
CA CYS A 45 7.22 -4.83 -5.49
C CYS A 45 8.54 -4.06 -5.64
N PHE A 46 9.47 -4.64 -6.39
CA PHE A 46 10.75 -4.01 -6.72
C PHE A 46 10.58 -2.96 -7.81
N SER A 47 11.37 -1.89 -7.75
CA SER A 47 11.64 -1.06 -8.93
C SER A 47 12.41 -1.86 -9.99
N ARG A 48 12.39 -1.39 -11.24
CA ARG A 48 12.99 -2.10 -12.38
C ARG A 48 14.50 -2.29 -12.24
N ASP A 49 15.18 -1.31 -11.64
CA ASP A 49 16.60 -1.34 -11.32
C ASP A 49 16.92 -2.10 -10.03
N GLY A 50 15.90 -2.51 -9.28
CA GLY A 50 16.04 -3.21 -7.99
C GLY A 50 16.54 -2.32 -6.84
N GLU A 51 16.73 -1.01 -7.04
CA GLU A 51 17.21 -0.12 -5.98
C GLU A 51 16.15 0.18 -4.92
N TRP A 52 14.88 0.15 -5.31
CA TRP A 52 13.75 0.54 -4.48
C TRP A 52 12.74 -0.59 -4.31
N LEU A 53 12.09 -0.57 -3.15
CA LEU A 53 10.93 -1.37 -2.83
C LEU A 53 9.75 -0.43 -2.63
N LEU A 54 8.63 -0.73 -3.26
CA LEU A 54 7.33 -0.09 -3.05
C LEU A 54 6.43 -1.08 -2.33
N PHE A 55 5.71 -0.64 -1.30
CA PHE A 55 4.90 -1.52 -0.46
C PHE A 55 3.84 -0.71 0.28
N THR A 56 2.88 -1.42 0.87
CA THR A 56 1.84 -0.83 1.72
C THR A 56 2.17 -1.11 3.17
N SER A 57 1.98 -0.11 4.06
CA SER A 57 2.31 -0.32 5.47
C SER A 57 1.46 0.44 6.48
N ASN A 58 1.39 -0.12 7.70
CA ASN A 58 0.81 0.51 8.88
C ASN A 58 1.69 1.58 9.54
N LEU A 59 2.91 1.81 9.05
CA LEU A 59 3.84 2.81 9.61
C LEU A 59 3.26 4.23 9.61
N GLY A 60 2.28 4.51 8.76
CA GLY A 60 1.59 5.79 8.71
C GLY A 60 0.56 6.03 9.82
N GLY A 61 0.22 4.99 10.60
CA GLY A 61 -0.88 5.01 11.55
C GLY A 61 -2.25 5.23 10.88
N VAL A 62 -3.25 5.55 11.70
CA VAL A 62 -4.57 5.99 11.23
C VAL A 62 -4.47 7.48 10.91
N THR A 63 -4.79 7.87 9.67
CA THR A 63 -4.58 9.26 9.21
C THR A 63 -5.82 10.08 8.96
N VAL A 64 -6.98 9.51 9.27
CA VAL A 64 -8.26 10.20 9.26
C VAL A 64 -8.99 9.97 10.57
N GLU A 65 -9.92 10.86 10.90
CA GLU A 65 -10.76 10.73 12.09
C GLU A 65 -11.54 9.40 12.07
N PRO A 66 -11.36 8.51 13.07
CA PRO A 66 -12.00 7.19 13.08
C PRO A 66 -13.53 7.24 13.01
N VAL A 67 -14.14 8.32 13.54
CA VAL A 67 -15.59 8.54 13.47
C VAL A 67 -16.08 8.70 12.03
N SER A 68 -15.23 9.19 11.13
CA SER A 68 -15.55 9.39 9.72
C SER A 68 -15.49 8.10 8.90
N LEU A 69 -14.90 7.04 9.44
CA LEU A 69 -14.68 5.75 8.77
C LEU A 69 -15.07 4.56 9.67
N PRO A 70 -16.35 4.42 10.05
CA PRO A 70 -16.80 3.30 10.85
C PRO A 70 -16.61 1.96 10.11
N ASN A 71 -16.26 0.91 10.85
CA ASN A 71 -16.14 -0.48 10.37
C ASN A 71 -15.11 -0.72 9.26
N GLN A 72 -14.08 0.12 9.14
CA GLN A 72 -12.98 -0.16 8.21
C GLN A 72 -12.07 -1.29 8.73
N PHE A 73 -11.93 -2.35 7.93
CA PHE A 73 -11.14 -3.53 8.30
C PHE A 73 -9.63 -3.27 8.33
N GLN A 74 -9.16 -2.29 7.53
CA GLN A 74 -7.75 -1.89 7.41
C GLN A 74 -7.64 -0.37 7.26
N PRO A 75 -7.79 0.40 8.35
CA PRO A 75 -7.65 1.87 8.35
C PRO A 75 -6.17 2.31 8.29
N TYR A 76 -5.32 1.45 7.72
CA TYR A 76 -3.87 1.58 7.61
C TYR A 76 -3.45 0.94 6.28
N GLY A 77 -2.29 1.32 5.74
CA GLY A 77 -1.82 0.77 4.46
C GLY A 77 -1.53 1.87 3.45
N ASP A 78 -0.73 2.84 3.86
CA ASP A 78 -0.22 3.83 2.91
C ASP A 78 0.91 3.26 2.10
N LEU A 79 1.11 3.83 0.91
CA LEU A 79 2.24 3.50 0.07
C LEU A 79 3.51 4.11 0.67
N PHE A 80 4.54 3.28 0.77
CA PHE A 80 5.88 3.66 1.15
C PHE A 80 6.87 3.16 0.10
N VAL A 81 7.97 3.89 -0.03
CA VAL A 81 9.17 3.43 -0.72
C VAL A 81 10.36 3.40 0.21
N VAL A 82 11.24 2.44 0.03
CA VAL A 82 12.52 2.34 0.74
C VAL A 82 13.59 1.81 -0.21
N ARG A 83 14.85 2.17 0.02
CA ARG A 83 15.96 1.54 -0.69
C ARG A 83 16.13 0.09 -0.25
N LEU A 84 16.72 -0.74 -1.12
CA LEU A 84 16.98 -2.15 -0.85
C LEU A 84 17.85 -2.40 0.41
N ASP A 85 18.62 -1.41 0.85
CA ASP A 85 19.41 -1.45 2.08
C ASP A 85 18.63 -1.07 3.35
N GLY A 86 17.35 -0.68 3.23
CA GLY A 86 16.49 -0.22 4.33
C GLY A 86 16.55 1.29 4.58
N THR A 87 17.36 2.04 3.83
CA THR A 87 17.49 3.49 4.00
C THR A 87 16.50 4.26 3.13
N GLY A 88 16.35 5.57 3.41
CA GLY A 88 15.56 6.46 2.55
C GLY A 88 14.06 6.16 2.55
N LEU A 89 13.54 5.60 3.64
CA LEU A 89 12.11 5.35 3.80
C LEU A 89 11.32 6.65 3.57
N ARG A 90 10.32 6.58 2.69
CA ARG A 90 9.44 7.70 2.36
C ARG A 90 8.01 7.23 2.20
N ARG A 91 7.09 7.94 2.85
CA ARG A 91 5.64 7.80 2.67
C ARG A 91 5.19 8.56 1.41
N LEU A 92 4.29 7.96 0.65
CA LEU A 92 3.78 8.50 -0.62
C LEU A 92 2.30 8.92 -0.56
N THR A 93 1.50 8.29 0.31
CA THR A 93 0.06 8.56 0.44
C THR A 93 -0.35 8.84 1.89
N TRP A 94 -1.51 9.48 2.07
CA TRP A 94 -2.19 9.67 3.35
C TRP A 94 -3.68 9.41 3.16
N SER A 95 -4.06 8.14 3.19
CA SER A 95 -5.44 7.71 2.96
C SER A 95 -6.07 7.12 4.23
N GLY A 96 -7.39 7.28 4.34
CA GLY A 96 -8.18 6.57 5.36
C GLY A 96 -8.45 5.10 5.02
N TYR A 97 -8.08 4.68 3.80
CA TYR A 97 -8.21 3.32 3.29
C TYR A 97 -6.85 2.75 2.92
N GLU A 98 -6.71 1.43 2.93
CA GLU A 98 -5.54 0.77 2.35
C GLU A 98 -5.41 1.12 0.87
N ASN A 99 -4.23 1.57 0.48
CA ASN A 99 -3.86 1.67 -0.93
C ASN A 99 -3.42 0.28 -1.35
N GLY A 100 -4.20 -0.42 -2.18
CA GLY A 100 -3.97 -1.82 -2.54
C GLY A 100 -2.69 -2.08 -3.37
N THR A 101 -2.67 -3.19 -4.12
CA THR A 101 -1.46 -3.74 -4.77
C THR A 101 -0.79 -2.75 -5.75
N PRO A 102 0.31 -2.08 -5.36
CA PRO A 102 0.90 -1.03 -6.17
C PRO A 102 1.83 -1.61 -7.23
N THR A 103 2.06 -0.84 -8.29
CA THR A 103 3.05 -1.16 -9.32
C THR A 103 3.81 0.08 -9.73
N TRP A 104 4.99 -0.14 -10.27
CA TRP A 104 5.81 0.90 -10.87
C TRP A 104 5.46 1.05 -12.36
N HIS A 105 5.43 2.29 -12.83
CA HIS A 105 5.36 2.58 -14.26
C HIS A 105 6.77 2.83 -14.81
N TYR A 106 7.11 2.23 -15.94
CA TYR A 106 8.46 2.27 -16.52
C TYR A 106 8.51 2.81 -17.97
N GLY A 107 7.43 3.43 -18.45
CA GLY A 107 7.31 4.00 -19.80
C GLY A 107 7.39 5.54 -19.85
N SER A 108 7.63 6.09 -21.05
CA SER A 108 7.36 7.51 -21.34
C SER A 108 5.87 7.79 -21.16
N GLU A 109 5.55 8.89 -20.46
CA GLU A 109 4.22 9.44 -20.17
C GLU A 109 3.09 8.42 -19.93
N LEU A 110 2.49 8.44 -18.74
CA LEU A 110 1.25 7.71 -18.49
C LEU A 110 0.21 8.17 -19.51
N ALA A 111 -0.12 7.32 -20.48
CA ALA A 111 -1.30 7.52 -21.32
C ALA A 111 -2.53 7.27 -20.44
N LEU A 112 -2.87 8.22 -19.57
CA LEU A 112 -4.06 8.16 -18.73
C LEU A 112 -5.32 7.93 -19.57
N SER A 113 -5.32 8.37 -20.82
CA SER A 113 -6.37 8.09 -21.81
C SER A 113 -6.53 6.61 -22.15
N ALA A 114 -5.46 5.80 -22.09
CA ALA A 114 -5.53 4.36 -22.29
C ALA A 114 -5.98 3.59 -21.03
N MET A 115 -5.93 4.24 -19.87
CA MET A 115 -6.47 3.73 -18.60
C MET A 115 -7.91 4.18 -18.34
N SER A 116 -8.45 5.06 -19.18
CA SER A 116 -9.88 5.32 -19.24
C SER A 116 -10.57 4.13 -19.92
N LEU A 117 -11.71 3.70 -19.38
CA LEU A 117 -12.69 2.96 -20.16
C LEU A 117 -13.01 3.84 -21.37
N LYS A 118 -12.48 3.48 -22.53
CA LYS A 118 -12.73 4.22 -23.78
C LYS A 118 -14.21 4.58 -23.86
N ASP A 119 -14.52 5.83 -24.20
CA ASP A 119 -15.88 6.38 -24.33
C ASP A 119 -16.84 5.54 -25.20
N GLU A 120 -16.31 4.54 -25.92
CA GLU A 120 -17.06 3.60 -26.76
C GLU A 120 -17.75 2.45 -26.00
N VAL A 121 -17.39 2.19 -24.73
CA VAL A 121 -18.24 1.35 -23.87
C VAL A 121 -19.20 2.29 -23.16
N ALA A 122 -20.34 2.57 -23.81
CA ALA A 122 -21.49 3.15 -23.15
C ALA A 122 -21.68 2.35 -21.84
N GLY A 123 -21.41 2.99 -20.71
CA GLY A 123 -21.40 2.33 -19.40
C GLY A 123 -22.64 1.48 -19.25
N GLU A 124 -22.50 0.28 -18.70
CA GLU A 124 -23.66 -0.57 -18.42
C GLU A 124 -24.70 0.26 -17.68
N LYS A 125 -25.92 0.29 -18.22
CA LYS A 125 -27.01 1.04 -17.60
C LYS A 125 -27.24 0.41 -16.23
N LEU A 126 -26.91 1.16 -15.17
CA LEU A 126 -27.15 0.76 -13.79
C LEU A 126 -28.58 0.23 -13.65
N THR A 127 -28.72 -1.04 -13.29
CA THR A 127 -30.03 -1.69 -13.07
C THR A 127 -30.45 -1.65 -11.60
N GLY A 128 -29.62 -1.09 -10.72
CA GLY A 128 -29.93 -0.91 -9.32
C GLY A 128 -30.87 0.26 -9.10
N GLU A 129 -31.82 0.11 -8.18
CA GLU A 129 -32.61 1.23 -7.65
C GLU A 129 -31.72 2.01 -6.68
N PHE A 130 -31.12 3.09 -7.16
CA PHE A 130 -30.43 4.05 -6.31
C PHE A 130 -31.42 5.14 -5.92
N ASP A 131 -31.87 5.13 -4.67
CA ASP A 131 -32.54 6.30 -4.09
C ASP A 131 -31.49 7.39 -3.90
N GLU A 132 -31.53 8.43 -4.74
CA GLU A 132 -30.78 9.65 -4.45
C GLU A 132 -31.24 10.21 -3.09
N PRO A 133 -30.33 10.48 -2.14
CA PRO A 133 -30.71 11.14 -0.91
C PRO A 133 -31.16 12.58 -1.22
N LEU A 134 -32.48 12.76 -1.40
CA LEU A 134 -33.15 14.04 -1.69
C LEU A 134 -32.94 15.14 -0.63
N TRP A 135 -32.22 14.84 0.46
CA TRP A 135 -31.96 15.74 1.57
C TRP A 135 -30.64 16.52 1.46
N ILE A 136 -29.79 16.24 0.47
CA ILE A 136 -28.64 17.10 0.15
C ILE A 136 -29.06 18.09 -0.94
N LYS A 137 -29.28 19.34 -0.55
CA LYS A 137 -29.40 20.47 -1.46
C LYS A 137 -28.27 21.45 -1.19
N PHE A 138 -27.50 21.78 -2.22
CA PHE A 138 -26.54 22.87 -2.17
C PHE A 138 -27.31 24.17 -2.50
N ASN A 139 -27.26 25.13 -1.58
CA ASN A 139 -27.75 26.50 -1.81
C ASN A 139 -26.67 27.34 -2.50
#